data_AF-A0A2N2MVK8-F1
#
_entry.id   AF-A0A2N2MVK8-F1
#
_cell.length_a   1.000
_cell.length_b   1.000
_cell.length_c   1.000
_cell.angle_alpha   90.00
_cell.angle_beta   90.00
_cell.angle_gamma   90.00
#
_symmetry.space_group_name_H-M   'P 1'
#
loop_
_entity.id
_entity.type
_entity.pdbx_description
1 polymer ?
#
loop_
_entity_poly.entity_id
_entity_poly.type
_entity_poly.pdbx_seq_one_letter_code
_entity_poly.pdbx_strand_id
1 'polypeptide(L)'
;MKDSQWWDVSWNPVTGCTKVSAGCEHCYAKSMHDRFFQSTPFEKVELHPERLSKIDSTKPKVVFVDSASDLFHEKVPFEFITECFSVMQRNPFHTFVVLTKRAKRMHEYFIWARESNPEWHLFYPLENVWLGVTAENQDMADERIPYLLNTPAKHRFVSVEPMLGTVNMEIAVRTDRGAYAYEVLTGKHWLFAPKPTIGNKLDLVICGGETGKGARVMQLDWVRRLRDQCAAAHTPFFFKQWGEWVPDMNDSVMVRSRATGIGRKLDGREWNDLPWRKKAEPVKASAEVQLSLEVK
;
A
#
# COMPACT_ATOMS: atom_id res chain seq x y z
N MET A 1 -15.33 3.17 12.69
CA MET A 1 -14.11 3.71 12.02
C MET A 1 -12.80 3.40 12.74
N LYS A 2 -12.74 3.14 14.06
CA LYS A 2 -11.46 2.82 14.75
C LYS A 2 -10.87 1.44 14.40
N ASP A 3 -11.69 0.45 14.08
CA ASP A 3 -11.18 -0.93 13.93
C ASP A 3 -10.65 -1.28 12.53
N SER A 4 -10.96 -0.49 11.49
CA SER A 4 -10.45 -0.70 10.12
C SER A 4 -9.19 0.10 9.78
N GLN A 5 -8.71 0.92 10.72
CA GLN A 5 -7.48 1.69 10.58
C GLN A 5 -6.26 0.82 10.89
N TRP A 6 -5.42 0.61 9.88
CA TRP A 6 -4.25 -0.29 9.96
C TRP A 6 -2.92 0.44 10.18
N TRP A 7 -2.96 1.76 10.40
CA TRP A 7 -1.83 2.63 10.75
C TRP A 7 -2.09 3.36 12.08
N ASP A 8 -1.05 3.92 12.69
CA ASP A 8 -1.15 4.63 13.99
C ASP A 8 -1.43 6.11 13.81
N VAL A 9 -0.76 6.73 12.82
CA VAL A 9 -0.90 8.17 12.52
C VAL A 9 -0.85 8.43 11.02
N SER A 10 -1.59 9.44 10.56
CA SER A 10 -1.46 9.93 9.19
C SER A 10 -0.50 11.10 9.13
N TRP A 11 0.41 11.09 8.17
CA TRP A 11 1.26 12.24 7.82
C TRP A 11 0.91 12.68 6.40
N ASN A 12 0.35 13.88 6.26
CA ASN A 12 -0.17 14.38 4.98
C ASN A 12 0.59 15.64 4.53
N PRO A 13 1.81 15.51 3.96
CA PRO A 13 2.57 16.62 3.40
C PRO A 13 1.90 17.22 2.14
N VAL A 14 0.95 16.51 1.52
CA VAL A 14 0.15 16.99 0.40
C VAL A 14 -1.33 16.96 0.79
N THR A 15 -2.13 17.90 0.30
CA THR A 15 -3.60 17.82 0.34
C THR A 15 -4.20 18.02 -1.03
N GLY A 16 -5.39 17.48 -1.22
CA GLY A 16 -6.09 17.52 -2.51
C GLY A 16 -5.60 16.45 -3.47
N CYS A 17 -6.45 16.09 -4.44
CA CYS A 17 -6.16 15.08 -5.44
C CYS A 17 -7.12 15.18 -6.63
N THR A 18 -6.79 14.53 -7.74
CA THR A 18 -7.66 14.40 -8.92
C THR A 18 -7.94 12.93 -9.22
N LYS A 19 -9.09 12.66 -9.86
CA LYS A 19 -9.52 11.29 -10.20
C LYS A 19 -8.69 10.74 -11.36
N VAL A 20 -8.21 9.50 -11.23
CA VAL A 20 -7.43 8.81 -12.28
C VAL A 20 -8.00 7.46 -12.69
N SER A 21 -9.03 6.98 -12.01
CA SER A 21 -9.60 5.64 -12.24
C SER A 21 -10.96 5.47 -11.57
N ALA A 22 -11.63 4.35 -11.84
CA ALA A 22 -12.94 4.04 -11.28
C ALA A 22 -12.95 4.03 -9.75
N GLY A 23 -11.86 3.62 -9.10
CA GLY A 23 -11.71 3.65 -7.64
C GLY A 23 -11.75 5.06 -7.03
N CYS A 24 -11.64 6.12 -7.83
CA CYS A 24 -11.75 7.51 -7.37
C CYS A 24 -13.19 8.07 -7.42
N GLU A 25 -14.15 7.33 -7.99
CA GLU A 25 -15.50 7.82 -8.24
C GLU A 25 -16.23 8.21 -6.95
N HIS A 26 -16.17 7.35 -5.93
CA HIS A 26 -16.77 7.54 -4.60
C HIS A 26 -15.71 7.74 -3.50
N CYS A 27 -14.66 8.49 -3.83
CA CYS A 27 -13.51 8.69 -2.93
C CYS A 27 -13.91 9.28 -1.57
N TYR A 28 -13.58 8.56 -0.48
CA TYR A 28 -13.85 9.01 0.89
C TYR A 28 -13.12 10.31 1.23
N ALA A 29 -11.91 10.51 0.70
CA ALA A 29 -11.11 11.71 0.97
C ALA A 29 -11.82 12.95 0.41
N LYS A 30 -12.39 12.84 -0.81
CA LYS A 30 -13.21 13.91 -1.38
C LYS A 30 -14.47 14.15 -0.54
N SER A 31 -15.19 13.10 -0.15
CA SER A 31 -16.39 13.26 0.67
C SER A 31 -16.11 13.90 2.04
N MET A 32 -14.98 13.54 2.65
CA MET A 32 -14.50 14.16 3.88
C MET A 32 -14.12 15.63 3.65
N HIS A 33 -13.41 15.90 2.55
CA HIS A 33 -13.04 17.26 2.16
C HIS A 33 -14.24 18.15 1.96
N ASP A 34 -15.20 17.72 1.13
CA ASP A 34 -16.44 18.45 0.84
C ASP A 34 -17.25 18.72 2.13
N ARG A 35 -17.14 17.85 3.14
CA ARG A 35 -17.81 18.05 4.43
C ARG A 35 -17.15 19.12 5.29
N PHE A 36 -15.82 19.12 5.39
CA PHE A 36 -15.08 19.91 6.39
C PHE A 36 -14.33 21.14 5.81
N PHE A 37 -14.07 21.17 4.51
CA PHE A 37 -13.24 22.17 3.83
C PHE A 37 -13.96 22.75 2.60
N GLN A 38 -15.21 23.18 2.80
CA GLN A 38 -16.10 23.67 1.73
C GLN A 38 -15.59 24.92 0.99
N SER A 39 -14.63 25.65 1.56
CA SER A 39 -14.08 26.88 0.97
C SER A 39 -13.03 26.63 -0.12
N THR A 40 -12.55 25.39 -0.28
CA THR A 40 -11.59 25.03 -1.32
C THR A 40 -12.03 23.78 -2.08
N PRO A 41 -11.81 23.70 -3.39
CA PRO A 41 -12.09 22.47 -4.13
C PRO A 41 -11.07 21.38 -3.77
N PHE A 42 -11.50 20.12 -3.68
CA PHE A 42 -10.62 18.98 -3.39
C PHE A 42 -9.52 18.80 -4.44
N GLU A 43 -9.78 19.21 -5.67
CA GLU A 43 -8.85 19.15 -6.81
C GLU A 43 -7.72 20.19 -6.71
N LYS A 44 -7.78 21.10 -5.74
CA LYS A 44 -6.67 22.01 -5.41
C LYS A 44 -5.59 21.23 -4.65
N VAL A 45 -4.61 20.76 -5.41
CA VAL A 45 -3.41 20.12 -4.84
C VAL A 45 -2.53 21.19 -4.20
N GLU A 46 -2.25 21.03 -2.91
CA GLU A 46 -1.43 21.95 -2.12
C GLU A 46 -0.33 21.18 -1.39
N LEU A 47 0.87 21.75 -1.41
CA LEU A 47 2.03 21.24 -0.68
C LEU A 47 2.08 21.92 0.69
N HIS A 48 2.53 21.18 1.71
CA HIS A 48 2.63 21.66 3.08
C HIS A 48 4.06 21.45 3.62
N PRO A 49 5.06 22.24 3.17
CA PRO A 49 6.44 22.11 3.65
C PRO A 49 6.58 22.24 5.17
N GLU A 50 5.69 22.99 5.82
CA GLU A 50 5.65 23.15 7.27
C GLU A 50 5.27 21.86 8.02
N ARG A 51 4.82 20.82 7.32
CA ARG A 51 4.53 19.49 7.89
C ARG A 51 5.71 18.52 7.80
N LEU A 52 6.79 18.87 7.10
CA LEU A 52 7.98 18.02 6.98
C LEU A 52 8.72 17.87 8.32
N SER A 53 8.55 18.81 9.25
CA SER A 53 9.11 18.75 10.60
C SER A 53 8.23 18.01 11.62
N LYS A 54 7.03 17.55 11.27
CA LYS A 54 6.02 17.10 12.27
C LYS A 54 6.08 15.61 12.63
N ILE A 55 7.25 14.97 12.52
CA ILE A 55 7.43 13.55 12.87
C ILE A 55 8.42 13.43 14.03
N ASP A 56 8.05 14.01 15.18
CA ASP A 56 8.94 14.13 16.36
C ASP A 56 8.69 13.04 17.43
N SER A 57 8.11 11.90 17.05
CA SER A 57 7.77 10.88 18.04
C SER A 57 8.94 9.94 18.29
N THR A 58 9.37 9.80 19.55
CA THR A 58 10.39 8.82 19.95
C THR A 58 9.86 7.39 20.04
N LYS A 59 8.53 7.19 19.95
CA LYS A 59 7.91 5.85 19.97
C LYS A 59 7.72 5.37 18.52
N PRO A 60 8.13 4.14 18.17
CA PRO A 60 7.84 3.54 16.87
C PRO A 60 6.35 3.63 16.52
N LYS A 61 6.07 3.98 15.27
CA LYS A 61 4.72 4.14 14.73
C LYS A 61 4.67 3.65 13.29
N VAL A 62 3.49 3.19 12.89
CA VAL A 62 3.11 3.00 11.50
C VAL A 62 2.50 4.31 11.00
N VAL A 63 3.18 4.98 10.10
CA VAL A 63 2.81 6.29 9.55
C VAL A 63 2.25 6.08 8.14
N PHE A 64 0.97 6.39 7.94
CA PHE A 64 0.38 6.36 6.59
C PHE A 64 0.58 7.72 5.92
N VAL A 65 1.28 7.71 4.79
CA VAL A 65 1.67 8.91 4.05
C VAL A 65 0.55 9.30 3.08
N ASP A 66 0.10 10.54 3.16
CA ASP A 66 -0.93 11.11 2.28
C ASP A 66 -2.23 10.29 2.25
N SER A 67 -2.73 9.98 3.45
CA SER A 67 -3.99 9.25 3.68
C SER A 67 -5.25 9.91 3.10
N ALA A 68 -5.18 11.12 2.54
CA ALA A 68 -6.32 11.80 1.91
C ALA A 68 -5.92 12.54 0.62
N SER A 69 -4.77 12.18 0.05
CA SER A 69 -4.12 12.81 -1.10
C SER A 69 -3.31 11.73 -1.85
N ASP A 70 -2.44 12.12 -2.78
CA ASP A 70 -1.52 11.20 -3.45
C ASP A 70 -0.16 11.89 -3.59
N LEU A 71 0.86 11.38 -2.89
CA LEU A 71 2.22 11.95 -2.90
C LEU A 71 2.78 12.06 -4.32
N PHE A 72 2.36 11.16 -5.22
CA PHE A 72 2.80 11.10 -6.61
C PHE A 72 1.83 11.78 -7.57
N HIS A 73 1.02 12.75 -7.12
CA HIS A 73 0.23 13.57 -8.03
C HIS A 73 1.12 14.34 -9.03
N GLU A 74 0.66 14.59 -10.27
CA GLU A 74 1.45 15.34 -11.26
C GLU A 74 1.82 16.78 -10.88
N LYS A 75 1.15 17.33 -9.85
CA LYS A 75 1.37 18.69 -9.34
C LYS A 75 2.35 18.74 -8.17
N VAL A 76 2.79 17.57 -7.67
CA VAL A 76 3.81 17.46 -6.63
C VAL A 76 5.17 17.34 -7.32
N PRO A 77 6.08 18.33 -7.18
CA PRO A 77 7.42 18.27 -7.77
C PRO A 77 8.23 17.11 -7.20
N PHE A 78 9.11 16.52 -8.00
CA PHE A 78 9.97 15.41 -7.55
C PHE A 78 10.92 15.82 -6.43
N GLU A 79 11.33 17.09 -6.39
CA GLU A 79 12.10 17.69 -5.31
C GLU A 79 11.34 17.62 -3.98
N PHE A 80 10.05 17.94 -3.97
CA PHE A 80 9.22 17.85 -2.76
C PHE A 80 8.99 16.39 -2.33
N ILE A 81 8.85 15.47 -3.29
CA ILE A 81 8.81 14.02 -2.98
C ILE A 81 10.15 13.61 -2.33
N THR A 82 11.28 14.12 -2.81
CA THR A 82 12.61 13.87 -2.22
C THR A 82 12.72 14.37 -0.79
N GLU A 83 12.19 15.57 -0.50
CA GLU A 83 12.11 16.09 0.86
C GLU A 83 11.28 15.17 1.77
N CYS A 84 10.15 14.66 1.27
CA CYS A 84 9.32 13.71 2.01
C CYS A 84 10.07 12.41 2.32
N PHE A 85 10.73 11.82 1.32
CA PHE A 85 11.55 10.62 1.54
C PHE A 85 12.75 10.88 2.47
N SER A 86 13.33 12.09 2.44
CA SER A 86 14.39 12.49 3.37
C SER A 86 13.89 12.55 4.82
N VAL A 87 12.62 12.90 5.04
CA VAL A 87 12.00 12.76 6.37
C VAL A 87 11.87 11.27 6.74
N MET A 88 11.42 10.41 5.83
CA MET A 88 11.28 8.97 6.10
C MET A 88 12.63 8.32 6.44
N GLN A 89 13.68 8.67 5.69
CA GLN A 89 15.05 8.20 5.91
C GLN A 89 15.61 8.61 7.28
N ARG A 90 15.37 9.87 7.71
CA ARG A 90 15.84 10.38 9.01
C ARG A 90 15.07 9.82 10.21
N ASN A 91 13.98 9.10 9.97
CA ASN A 91 13.12 8.53 11.02
C ASN A 91 13.04 6.98 10.91
N PRO A 92 14.17 6.27 11.02
CA PRO A 92 14.23 4.81 10.77
C PRO A 92 13.42 3.98 11.78
N PHE A 93 13.08 4.53 12.95
CA PHE A 93 12.24 3.87 13.96
C PHE A 93 10.75 3.79 13.59
N HIS A 94 10.31 4.55 12.59
CA HIS A 94 8.94 4.51 12.10
C HIS A 94 8.84 3.68 10.84
N THR A 95 7.74 2.93 10.69
CA THR A 95 7.38 2.34 9.41
C THR A 95 6.50 3.31 8.65
N PHE A 96 6.92 3.71 7.46
CA PHE A 96 6.13 4.54 6.55
C PHE A 96 5.44 3.66 5.53
N VAL A 97 4.15 3.89 5.32
CA VAL A 97 3.37 3.21 4.28
C VAL A 97 2.95 4.26 3.27
N VAL A 98 3.37 4.08 2.02
CA VAL A 98 3.06 4.95 0.90
C VAL A 98 2.20 4.17 -0.08
N LEU A 99 1.01 4.69 -0.37
CA LEU A 99 0.05 4.09 -1.30
C LEU A 99 -0.32 5.10 -2.38
N THR A 100 -0.30 4.68 -3.64
CA THR A 100 -0.64 5.56 -4.77
C THR A 100 -1.48 4.86 -5.82
N LYS A 101 -2.27 5.62 -6.58
CA LYS A 101 -2.88 5.16 -7.85
C LYS A 101 -2.04 5.53 -9.07
N ARG A 102 -0.92 6.24 -8.88
CA ARG A 102 -0.07 6.83 -9.92
C ARG A 102 1.25 6.09 -10.02
N ALA A 103 1.17 4.76 -10.16
CA ALA A 103 2.31 3.85 -10.12
C ALA A 103 3.42 4.21 -11.12
N LYS A 104 3.04 4.62 -12.35
CA LYS A 104 4.00 5.10 -13.36
C LYS A 104 4.81 6.31 -12.86
N ARG A 105 4.14 7.31 -12.27
CA ARG A 105 4.81 8.52 -11.77
C ARG A 105 5.71 8.23 -10.57
N MET A 106 5.30 7.32 -9.69
CA MET A 106 6.18 6.80 -8.64
C MET A 106 7.45 6.16 -9.23
N HIS A 107 7.31 5.32 -10.25
CA HIS A 107 8.45 4.70 -10.90
C HIS A 107 9.38 5.73 -11.56
N GLU A 108 8.81 6.70 -12.30
CA GLU A 108 9.56 7.81 -12.91
C GLU A 108 10.34 8.63 -11.87
N TYR A 109 9.74 8.91 -10.70
CA TYR A 109 10.42 9.59 -9.60
C TYR A 109 11.66 8.83 -9.14
N PHE A 110 11.58 7.50 -8.94
CA PHE A 110 12.72 6.73 -8.47
C PHE A 110 13.84 6.61 -9.51
N ILE A 111 13.51 6.62 -10.81
CA ILE A 111 14.53 6.73 -11.87
C ILE A 111 15.23 8.08 -11.75
N TRP A 112 14.47 9.17 -11.74
CA TRP A 112 15.01 10.53 -11.64
C TRP A 112 15.84 10.74 -10.37
N ALA A 113 15.37 10.24 -9.22
CA ALA A 113 16.06 10.40 -7.93
C ALA A 113 17.40 9.66 -7.91
N ARG A 114 17.48 8.49 -8.55
CA ARG A 114 18.73 7.73 -8.69
C ARG A 114 19.71 8.45 -9.62
N GLU A 115 19.23 9.01 -10.73
CA GLU A 115 20.06 9.73 -11.70
C GLU A 115 20.55 11.08 -11.18
N SER A 116 19.75 11.73 -10.33
CA SER A 116 20.04 13.06 -9.79
C SER A 116 20.88 13.03 -8.50
N ASN A 117 21.14 11.85 -7.93
CA ASN A 117 21.90 11.70 -6.68
C ASN A 117 22.92 10.56 -6.78
N PRO A 118 24.23 10.85 -6.94
CA PRO A 118 25.29 9.83 -6.98
C PRO A 118 25.34 8.93 -5.73
N GLU A 119 24.92 9.44 -4.58
CA GLU A 119 24.89 8.74 -3.29
C GLU A 119 23.59 7.97 -3.04
N TRP A 120 22.66 7.93 -4.00
CA TRP A 120 21.34 7.30 -3.85
C TRP A 120 21.44 5.85 -3.33
N HIS A 121 22.43 5.10 -3.84
CA HIS A 121 22.66 3.70 -3.49
C HIS A 121 23.13 3.47 -2.05
N LEU A 122 23.57 4.52 -1.34
CA LEU A 122 23.97 4.42 0.08
C LEU A 122 22.77 4.32 1.02
N PHE A 123 21.60 4.79 0.59
CA PHE A 123 20.41 4.90 1.44
C PHE A 123 19.21 4.13 0.91
N TYR A 124 19.10 3.95 -0.40
CA TYR A 124 17.95 3.31 -1.03
C TYR A 124 18.22 1.86 -1.45
N PRO A 125 17.18 0.99 -1.43
CA PRO A 125 15.82 1.26 -0.98
C PRO A 125 15.72 1.38 0.55
N LEU A 126 14.92 2.32 1.04
CA LEU A 126 14.72 2.52 2.48
C LEU A 126 14.03 1.30 3.11
N GLU A 127 14.62 0.75 4.18
CA GLU A 127 14.09 -0.46 4.83
C GLU A 127 12.78 -0.20 5.58
N ASN A 128 12.58 1.01 6.08
CA ASN A 128 11.42 1.39 6.87
C ASN A 128 10.25 1.91 6.02
N VAL A 129 10.32 1.79 4.69
CA VAL A 129 9.27 2.26 3.76
C VAL A 129 8.62 1.08 3.03
N TRP A 130 7.30 1.00 3.13
CA TRP A 130 6.43 0.14 2.34
C TRP A 130 5.87 0.94 1.18
N LEU A 131 6.19 0.54 -0.05
CA LEU A 131 5.61 1.12 -1.25
C LEU A 131 4.48 0.23 -1.75
N GLY A 132 3.35 0.85 -2.10
CA GLY A 132 2.24 0.12 -2.64
C GLY A 132 1.43 0.88 -3.67
N VAL A 133 0.68 0.11 -4.44
CA VAL A 133 -0.23 0.62 -5.45
C VAL A 133 -1.64 0.16 -5.13
N THR A 134 -2.63 1.02 -5.42
CA THR A 134 -4.01 0.56 -5.47
C THR A 134 -4.27 -0.15 -6.80
N ALA A 135 -4.97 -1.28 -6.78
CA ALA A 135 -5.45 -1.97 -7.98
C ALA A 135 -6.90 -2.41 -7.77
N GLU A 136 -7.86 -1.56 -8.11
CA GLU A 136 -9.28 -1.85 -7.86
C GLU A 136 -9.87 -3.01 -8.68
N ASN A 137 -9.25 -3.39 -9.80
CA ASN A 137 -9.69 -4.45 -10.70
C ASN A 137 -8.49 -5.00 -11.50
N GLN A 138 -8.71 -6.01 -12.35
CA GLN A 138 -7.63 -6.64 -13.13
C GLN A 138 -6.87 -5.65 -14.01
N ASP A 139 -7.57 -4.77 -14.74
CA ASP A 139 -6.92 -3.80 -15.65
C ASP A 139 -5.93 -2.91 -14.87
N MET A 140 -6.33 -2.43 -13.69
CA MET A 140 -5.47 -1.61 -12.84
C MET A 140 -4.36 -2.43 -12.18
N ALA A 141 -4.57 -3.72 -11.92
CA ALA A 141 -3.52 -4.63 -11.44
C ALA A 141 -2.45 -4.82 -12.52
N ASP A 142 -2.88 -5.13 -13.74
CA ASP A 142 -2.03 -5.33 -14.92
C ASP A 142 -1.24 -4.06 -15.28
N GLU A 143 -1.84 -2.89 -15.11
CA GLU A 143 -1.15 -1.63 -15.35
C GLU A 143 -0.14 -1.29 -14.24
N ARG A 144 -0.54 -1.37 -12.97
CA ARG A 144 0.18 -0.70 -11.86
C ARG A 144 1.20 -1.59 -11.15
N ILE A 145 0.92 -2.88 -11.01
CA ILE A 145 1.84 -3.80 -10.32
C ILE A 145 3.19 -3.91 -11.05
N PRO A 146 3.26 -3.96 -12.41
CA PRO A 146 4.55 -3.98 -13.09
C PRO A 146 5.42 -2.75 -12.79
N TYR A 147 4.83 -1.55 -12.65
CA TYR A 147 5.58 -0.36 -12.23
C TYR A 147 6.11 -0.49 -10.80
N LEU A 148 5.32 -1.04 -9.87
CA LEU A 148 5.76 -1.29 -8.50
C LEU A 148 6.90 -2.32 -8.45
N LEU A 149 6.81 -3.40 -9.22
CA LEU A 149 7.86 -4.43 -9.31
C LEU A 149 9.15 -3.92 -9.97
N ASN A 150 9.09 -2.87 -10.79
CA ASN A 150 10.28 -2.23 -11.35
C ASN A 150 10.77 -1.05 -10.50
N THR A 151 10.05 -0.67 -9.45
CA THR A 151 10.43 0.41 -8.54
C THR A 151 11.34 -0.12 -7.42
N PRO A 152 12.44 0.57 -7.07
CA PRO A 152 13.27 0.20 -5.93
C PRO A 152 12.51 0.31 -4.61
N ALA A 153 12.13 -0.84 -4.05
CA ALA A 153 11.47 -0.95 -2.77
C ALA A 153 12.02 -2.14 -1.98
N LYS A 154 12.14 -1.98 -0.66
CA LYS A 154 12.42 -3.12 0.24
C LYS A 154 11.16 -3.95 0.47
N HIS A 155 10.02 -3.26 0.63
CA HIS A 155 8.72 -3.87 0.88
C HIS A 155 7.68 -3.36 -0.11
N ARG A 156 6.95 -4.29 -0.73
CA ARG A 156 5.93 -4.02 -1.76
C ARG A 156 4.57 -4.53 -1.32
N PHE A 157 3.52 -3.75 -1.54
CA PHE A 157 2.16 -4.23 -1.33
C PHE A 157 1.20 -3.74 -2.40
N VAL A 158 0.11 -4.48 -2.59
CA VAL A 158 -1.03 -4.02 -3.38
C VAL A 158 -2.23 -3.86 -2.47
N SER A 159 -2.98 -2.78 -2.67
CA SER A 159 -4.27 -2.56 -2.04
C SER A 159 -5.36 -2.67 -3.10
N VAL A 160 -6.14 -3.75 -3.05
CA VAL A 160 -7.32 -3.96 -3.89
C VAL A 160 -8.50 -3.26 -3.21
N GLU A 161 -8.46 -1.91 -3.21
CA GLU A 161 -9.40 -1.05 -2.50
C GLU A 161 -9.77 0.25 -3.26
N PRO A 162 -11.06 0.51 -3.49
CA PRO A 162 -12.15 -0.45 -3.35
C PRO A 162 -11.96 -1.62 -4.34
N MET A 163 -12.31 -2.84 -3.96
CA MET A 163 -12.35 -3.97 -4.90
C MET A 163 -13.59 -3.84 -5.79
N LEU A 164 -13.36 -3.56 -7.07
CA LEU A 164 -14.38 -3.33 -8.10
C LEU A 164 -14.44 -4.45 -9.14
N GLY A 165 -13.64 -5.50 -8.98
CA GLY A 165 -13.64 -6.69 -9.80
C GLY A 165 -12.68 -7.74 -9.28
N THR A 166 -12.70 -8.93 -9.87
CA THR A 166 -11.72 -9.99 -9.59
C THR A 166 -10.31 -9.52 -9.93
N VAL A 167 -9.33 -9.94 -9.13
CA VAL A 167 -7.90 -9.78 -9.40
C VAL A 167 -7.21 -11.13 -9.30
N ASN A 168 -6.58 -11.54 -10.40
CA ASN A 168 -5.63 -12.64 -10.49
C ASN A 168 -4.21 -12.07 -10.36
N MET A 169 -3.40 -12.69 -9.50
CA MET A 169 -2.01 -12.31 -9.25
C MET A 169 -1.03 -12.95 -10.23
N GLU A 170 -1.53 -13.70 -11.22
CA GLU A 170 -0.81 -13.93 -12.46
C GLU A 170 -1.05 -12.76 -13.42
N ILE A 171 -0.06 -11.88 -13.53
CA ILE A 171 -0.16 -10.60 -14.26
C ILE A 171 0.74 -10.62 -15.49
N ALA A 172 0.23 -10.09 -16.60
CA ALA A 172 0.99 -9.89 -17.82
C ALA A 172 1.90 -8.65 -17.71
N VAL A 173 3.21 -8.85 -17.73
CA VAL A 173 4.20 -7.77 -17.85
C VAL A 173 4.59 -7.64 -19.32
N ARG A 174 4.37 -6.46 -19.90
CA ARG A 174 4.80 -6.13 -21.26
C ARG A 174 6.23 -5.62 -21.26
N THR A 175 7.01 -6.09 -22.22
CA THR A 175 8.41 -5.72 -22.44
C THR A 175 8.63 -5.45 -23.92
N ASP A 176 9.81 -4.93 -24.27
CA ASP A 176 10.29 -4.80 -25.64
C ASP A 176 10.30 -6.13 -26.41
N ARG A 177 10.44 -7.25 -25.69
CA ARG A 177 10.51 -8.61 -26.25
C ARG A 177 9.17 -9.36 -26.28
N GLY A 178 8.10 -8.76 -25.77
CA GLY A 178 6.77 -9.37 -25.71
C GLY A 178 6.12 -9.28 -24.33
N ALA A 179 4.97 -9.95 -24.19
CA ALA A 179 4.24 -10.05 -22.94
C ALA A 179 4.55 -11.38 -22.25
N TYR A 180 4.82 -11.32 -20.94
CA TYR A 180 5.14 -12.48 -20.14
C TYR A 180 4.28 -12.50 -18.87
N ALA A 181 3.81 -13.67 -18.47
CA ALA A 181 3.07 -13.81 -17.22
C ALA A 181 4.02 -13.92 -16.02
N TYR A 182 3.70 -13.19 -14.96
CA TYR A 182 4.39 -13.23 -13.67
C TYR A 182 3.37 -13.57 -12.60
N GLU A 183 3.67 -14.60 -11.81
CA GLU A 183 2.93 -14.85 -10.58
C GLU A 183 3.56 -13.96 -9.50
N VAL A 184 2.91 -12.83 -9.22
CA VAL A 184 3.51 -11.73 -8.46
C VAL A 184 3.54 -11.99 -6.96
N LEU A 185 2.93 -13.06 -6.46
CA LEU A 185 2.99 -13.41 -5.03
C LEU A 185 4.23 -14.26 -4.69
N THR A 186 4.63 -15.16 -5.58
CA THR A 186 5.79 -16.05 -5.43
C THR A 186 7.03 -15.56 -6.18
N GLY A 187 6.84 -14.69 -7.17
CA GLY A 187 7.86 -14.21 -8.09
C GLY A 187 8.30 -15.22 -9.15
N LYS A 188 7.48 -16.25 -9.36
CA LYS A 188 7.64 -17.19 -10.47
C LYS A 188 7.29 -16.50 -11.78
N HIS A 189 8.05 -16.83 -12.81
CA HIS A 189 7.90 -16.34 -14.17
C HIS A 189 8.30 -17.45 -15.14
N TRP A 190 7.84 -17.33 -16.38
CA TRP A 190 8.16 -18.30 -17.44
C TRP A 190 9.66 -18.30 -17.76
N LEU A 191 10.20 -19.45 -18.21
CA LEU A 191 11.65 -19.75 -18.34
C LEU A 191 12.46 -18.76 -19.21
N PHE A 192 11.80 -17.83 -19.92
CA PHE A 192 12.42 -16.83 -20.79
C PHE A 192 11.93 -15.40 -20.57
N ALA A 193 11.11 -15.17 -19.53
CA ALA A 193 10.65 -13.84 -19.17
C ALA A 193 11.82 -13.06 -18.54
N PRO A 194 12.08 -11.80 -18.95
CA PRO A 194 13.17 -11.02 -18.36
C PRO A 194 12.87 -10.78 -16.87
N LYS A 195 13.77 -11.18 -15.97
CA LYS A 195 13.55 -10.91 -14.53
C LYS A 195 13.30 -9.41 -14.34
N PRO A 196 12.30 -9.01 -13.52
CA PRO A 196 12.14 -7.60 -13.23
C PRO A 196 13.44 -7.12 -12.58
N THR A 197 13.89 -5.95 -13.00
CA THR A 197 15.25 -5.49 -12.70
C THR A 197 15.43 -5.25 -11.19
N ILE A 198 14.34 -4.96 -10.47
CA ILE A 198 14.37 -4.53 -9.06
C ILE A 198 13.16 -5.08 -8.26
N GLY A 199 13.22 -6.36 -7.88
CA GLY A 199 12.20 -7.04 -7.04
C GLY A 199 11.36 -8.01 -7.85
N ASN A 200 10.95 -9.13 -7.25
CA ASN A 200 10.26 -10.20 -7.99
C ASN A 200 8.87 -10.55 -7.45
N LYS A 201 8.45 -10.02 -6.29
CA LYS A 201 7.16 -10.35 -5.70
C LYS A 201 6.57 -9.23 -4.84
N LEU A 202 5.29 -9.39 -4.50
CA LEU A 202 4.58 -8.62 -3.48
C LEU A 202 4.77 -9.26 -2.10
N ASP A 203 4.90 -8.43 -1.07
CA ASP A 203 5.08 -8.84 0.33
C ASP A 203 3.78 -8.78 1.14
N LEU A 204 2.73 -8.14 0.60
CA LEU A 204 1.41 -8.03 1.22
C LEU A 204 0.32 -7.73 0.17
N VAL A 205 -0.85 -8.33 0.39
CA VAL A 205 -2.09 -7.98 -0.31
C VAL A 205 -3.11 -7.45 0.70
N ILE A 206 -3.65 -6.27 0.44
CA ILE A 206 -4.77 -5.68 1.19
C ILE A 206 -6.02 -5.73 0.33
N CYS A 207 -7.17 -6.04 0.93
CA CYS A 207 -8.46 -6.04 0.26
C CYS A 207 -9.54 -5.36 1.10
N GLY A 208 -10.45 -4.64 0.45
CA GLY A 208 -11.56 -3.98 1.11
C GLY A 208 -12.60 -3.42 0.14
N GLY A 209 -13.85 -3.40 0.59
CA GLY A 209 -14.98 -2.85 -0.18
C GLY A 209 -15.10 -1.32 -0.07
N GLU A 210 -15.91 -0.76 -0.96
CA GLU A 210 -16.14 0.69 -1.05
C GLU A 210 -17.05 1.18 0.09
N THR A 211 -16.77 2.40 0.57
CA THR A 211 -17.53 3.05 1.66
C THR A 211 -18.27 4.29 1.17
N GLY A 212 -19.37 4.65 1.82
CA GLY A 212 -20.08 5.90 1.57
C GLY A 212 -21.28 5.83 0.63
N LYS A 213 -21.84 6.99 0.31
CA LYS A 213 -23.05 7.11 -0.51
C LYS A 213 -22.69 6.74 -1.96
N GLY A 214 -23.30 5.68 -2.48
CA GLY A 214 -23.01 5.14 -3.80
C GLY A 214 -21.98 4.01 -3.83
N ALA A 215 -21.51 3.54 -2.67
CA ALA A 215 -20.59 2.40 -2.59
C ALA A 215 -21.06 1.22 -3.45
N ARG A 216 -20.16 0.74 -4.32
CA ARG A 216 -20.37 -0.42 -5.18
C ARG A 216 -20.15 -1.72 -4.40
N VAL A 217 -20.80 -2.76 -4.88
CA VAL A 217 -20.76 -4.09 -4.26
C VAL A 217 -19.44 -4.78 -4.60
N MET A 218 -18.70 -5.20 -3.57
CA MET A 218 -17.63 -6.19 -3.69
C MET A 218 -18.24 -7.58 -3.50
N GLN A 219 -18.08 -8.48 -4.47
CA GLN A 219 -18.64 -9.82 -4.36
C GLN A 219 -17.81 -10.73 -3.45
N LEU A 220 -18.49 -11.65 -2.74
CA LEU A 220 -17.87 -12.57 -1.80
C LEU A 220 -16.86 -13.53 -2.46
N ASP A 221 -17.18 -14.02 -3.66
CA ASP A 221 -16.30 -14.91 -4.42
C ASP A 221 -15.01 -14.20 -4.84
N TRP A 222 -15.07 -12.92 -5.19
CA TRP A 222 -13.89 -12.13 -5.58
C TRP A 222 -12.84 -12.09 -4.47
N VAL A 223 -13.27 -11.72 -3.25
CA VAL A 223 -12.37 -11.62 -2.10
C VAL A 223 -11.88 -13.01 -1.62
N ARG A 224 -12.73 -14.04 -1.67
CA ARG A 224 -12.30 -15.43 -1.36
C ARG A 224 -11.20 -15.89 -2.32
N ARG A 225 -11.38 -15.67 -3.62
CA ARG A 225 -10.36 -16.03 -4.63
C ARG A 225 -9.05 -15.28 -4.43
N LEU A 226 -9.09 -14.00 -4.08
CA LEU A 226 -7.89 -13.21 -3.82
C LEU A 226 -7.13 -13.72 -2.59
N ARG A 227 -7.86 -13.99 -1.51
CA ARG A 227 -7.33 -14.58 -0.27
C ARG A 227 -6.72 -15.96 -0.51
N ASP A 228 -7.38 -16.82 -1.28
CA ASP A 228 -6.92 -18.18 -1.53
C ASP A 228 -5.63 -18.20 -2.37
N GLN A 229 -5.49 -17.27 -3.32
CA GLN A 229 -4.21 -17.04 -4.03
C GLN A 229 -3.10 -16.66 -3.03
N CYS A 230 -3.37 -15.74 -2.10
CA CYS A 230 -2.41 -15.33 -1.07
C CYS A 230 -2.02 -16.50 -0.16
N ALA A 231 -3.01 -17.28 0.29
CA ALA A 231 -2.78 -18.46 1.13
C ALA A 231 -1.93 -19.51 0.41
N ALA A 232 -2.20 -19.79 -0.87
CA ALA A 232 -1.45 -20.74 -1.68
C ALA A 232 0.00 -20.29 -1.93
N ALA A 233 0.24 -18.98 -2.02
CA ALA A 233 1.57 -18.40 -2.19
C ALA A 233 2.32 -18.14 -0.87
N HIS A 234 1.66 -18.34 0.28
CA HIS A 234 2.15 -17.91 1.60
C HIS A 234 2.47 -16.40 1.68
N THR A 235 1.69 -15.58 0.97
CA THR A 235 1.79 -14.12 1.02
C THR A 235 0.82 -13.56 2.06
N PRO A 236 1.26 -12.65 2.96
CA PRO A 236 0.38 -11.97 3.90
C PRO A 236 -0.85 -11.37 3.24
N PHE A 237 -2.01 -11.61 3.86
CA PHE A 237 -3.31 -11.09 3.41
C PHE A 237 -4.02 -10.32 4.52
N PHE A 238 -4.38 -9.08 4.23
CA PHE A 238 -5.15 -8.23 5.12
C PHE A 238 -6.53 -7.92 4.54
N PHE A 239 -7.58 -8.43 5.17
CA PHE A 239 -8.95 -8.05 4.87
C PHE A 239 -9.36 -6.89 5.76
N LYS A 240 -9.45 -5.69 5.18
CA LYS A 240 -9.71 -4.47 5.93
C LYS A 240 -11.17 -4.36 6.38
N GLN A 241 -12.11 -4.46 5.44
CA GLN A 241 -13.55 -4.34 5.67
C GLN A 241 -14.38 -4.66 4.41
N TRP A 242 -15.66 -4.93 4.61
CA TRP A 242 -16.65 -5.07 3.54
C TRP A 242 -17.13 -3.73 2.93
N GLY A 243 -16.99 -2.62 3.65
CA GLY A 243 -17.51 -1.32 3.19
C GLY A 243 -18.98 -1.13 3.58
N GLU A 244 -19.83 -0.77 2.63
CA GLU A 244 -21.30 -0.64 2.84
C GLU A 244 -22.11 -1.90 2.53
N TRP A 245 -21.50 -2.91 1.91
CA TRP A 245 -22.19 -4.14 1.48
C TRP A 245 -21.56 -5.34 2.15
N VAL A 246 -22.35 -6.10 2.93
CA VAL A 246 -21.89 -7.30 3.64
C VAL A 246 -22.61 -8.53 3.10
N PRO A 247 -22.02 -9.73 3.19
CA PRO A 247 -22.75 -10.97 2.90
C PRO A 247 -23.97 -11.11 3.84
N ASP A 248 -25.05 -11.67 3.33
CA ASP A 248 -26.15 -12.12 4.18
C ASP A 248 -25.74 -13.31 5.06
N MET A 249 -26.63 -13.75 5.94
CA MET A 249 -26.33 -14.82 6.92
C MET A 249 -25.93 -16.15 6.26
N ASN A 250 -26.31 -16.37 5.00
CA ASN A 250 -26.05 -17.60 4.25
C ASN A 250 -24.98 -17.41 3.17
N ASP A 251 -24.23 -16.29 3.18
CA ASP A 251 -23.18 -16.01 2.19
C ASP A 251 -23.65 -16.11 0.71
N SER A 252 -24.95 -15.89 0.48
CA SER A 252 -25.64 -16.14 -0.77
C SER A 252 -25.85 -14.85 -1.58
N VAL A 253 -26.08 -13.73 -0.90
CA VAL A 253 -26.26 -12.41 -1.53
C VAL A 253 -25.58 -11.31 -0.74
N MET A 254 -25.18 -10.25 -1.44
CA MET A 254 -24.65 -9.03 -0.81
C MET A 254 -25.80 -8.11 -0.42
N VAL A 255 -25.87 -7.72 0.86
CA VAL A 255 -26.89 -6.83 1.41
C VAL A 255 -26.29 -5.52 1.86
N ARG A 256 -27.01 -4.41 1.63
CA ARG A 256 -26.55 -3.09 2.06
C ARG A 256 -26.70 -2.98 3.56
N SER A 257 -25.57 -2.76 4.22
CA SER A 257 -25.48 -2.52 5.64
C SER A 257 -26.11 -1.18 6.02
N ARG A 258 -26.74 -1.11 7.21
CA ARG A 258 -27.21 0.16 7.81
C ARG A 258 -26.10 0.94 8.50
N ALA A 259 -24.93 0.34 8.73
CA ALA A 259 -23.75 1.04 9.24
C ALA A 259 -22.57 0.94 8.28
N THR A 260 -21.71 1.97 8.32
CA THR A 260 -20.61 2.19 7.38
C THR A 260 -19.34 1.50 7.86
N GLY A 261 -18.57 0.93 6.92
CA GLY A 261 -17.29 0.28 7.24
C GLY A 261 -17.42 -0.92 8.19
N ILE A 262 -18.47 -1.72 8.00
CA ILE A 262 -18.69 -2.92 8.82
C ILE A 262 -17.88 -4.09 8.27
N GLY A 263 -17.58 -5.03 9.17
CA GLY A 263 -17.30 -6.40 8.81
C GLY A 263 -15.86 -6.59 8.42
N ARG A 264 -15.04 -6.85 9.44
CA ARG A 264 -13.64 -7.29 9.30
C ARG A 264 -13.52 -8.81 9.17
N LYS A 265 -14.66 -9.51 9.26
CA LYS A 265 -14.73 -10.95 9.16
C LYS A 265 -15.02 -11.36 7.73
N LEU A 266 -14.13 -12.17 7.18
CA LEU A 266 -14.31 -12.92 5.93
C LEU A 266 -14.33 -14.39 6.32
N ASP A 267 -15.45 -15.07 6.05
CA ASP A 267 -15.72 -16.45 6.47
C ASP A 267 -15.59 -16.63 7.99
N GLY A 268 -16.26 -15.74 8.74
CA GLY A 268 -16.35 -15.80 10.19
C GLY A 268 -15.09 -15.38 10.97
N ARG A 269 -13.96 -15.15 10.29
CA ARG A 269 -12.67 -14.78 10.92
C ARG A 269 -12.09 -13.49 10.37
N GLU A 270 -11.28 -12.81 11.19
CA GLU A 270 -10.49 -11.67 10.72
C GLU A 270 -9.20 -12.14 10.05
N TRP A 271 -8.78 -11.42 9.01
CA TRP A 271 -7.53 -11.67 8.29
C TRP A 271 -6.65 -10.43 8.48
N ASN A 272 -5.70 -10.51 9.41
CA ASN A 272 -4.98 -9.37 10.00
C ASN A 272 -3.47 -9.42 9.73
N ASP A 273 -3.04 -10.06 8.63
CA ASP A 273 -1.63 -10.28 8.36
C ASP A 273 -0.96 -8.99 7.88
N LEU A 274 -0.55 -8.14 8.83
CA LEU A 274 0.17 -6.89 8.60
C LEU A 274 1.62 -7.05 9.09
N PRO A 275 2.60 -7.25 8.19
CA PRO A 275 3.97 -7.57 8.59
C PRO A 275 4.63 -6.51 9.48
N TRP A 276 4.26 -5.24 9.30
CA TRP A 276 4.74 -4.12 10.11
C TRP A 276 4.11 -4.02 11.52
N ARG A 277 3.09 -4.84 11.82
CA ARG A 277 2.48 -4.91 13.16
C ARG A 277 2.94 -6.12 13.97
N LYS A 278 3.94 -6.88 13.52
CA LYS A 278 4.51 -7.97 14.32
C LYS A 278 4.97 -7.39 15.67
N LYS A 279 4.48 -7.98 16.78
CA LYS A 279 5.09 -7.76 18.09
C LYS A 279 6.55 -8.15 17.97
N ALA A 280 7.47 -7.30 18.45
CA ALA A 280 8.88 -7.69 18.56
C ALA A 280 8.93 -9.02 19.33
N GLU A 281 9.41 -10.09 18.68
CA GLU A 281 9.76 -11.29 19.42
C GLU A 281 10.98 -10.95 20.27
N PRO A 282 11.00 -11.32 21.56
CA PRO A 282 12.19 -11.11 22.37
C PRO A 282 13.35 -11.82 21.69
N VAL A 283 14.41 -11.07 21.38
CA VAL A 283 15.68 -11.64 20.94
C VAL A 283 16.08 -12.61 22.03
N LYS A 284 16.02 -13.92 21.75
CA LYS A 284 16.66 -14.91 22.62
C LYS A 284 18.13 -14.54 22.60
N ALA A 285 18.65 -14.08 23.74
CA ALA A 285 20.07 -13.89 23.91
C ALA A 285 20.75 -15.19 23.47
N SER A 286 21.64 -15.09 22.48
CA SER A 286 22.51 -16.19 22.11
C SER A 286 23.27 -16.59 23.37
N ALA A 287 23.20 -17.88 23.72
CA ALA A 287 23.92 -18.42 24.85
C ALA A 287 25.40 -18.00 24.79
N GLU A 288 25.79 -17.25 25.82
CA GLU A 288 27.12 -17.10 26.39
C GLU A 288 28.32 -17.44 25.50
N VAL A 289 29.00 -16.38 25.01
CA VAL A 289 30.45 -16.43 24.88
C VAL A 289 31.01 -16.17 26.28
N GLN A 290 31.29 -17.23 27.04
CA GLN A 290 32.12 -17.15 28.24
C GLN A 290 33.53 -16.74 27.80
N LEU A 291 33.83 -15.44 27.93
CA LEU A 291 35.19 -14.94 27.96
C LEU A 291 35.74 -15.15 29.37
N SER A 292 36.55 -16.19 29.54
CA SER A 292 37.39 -16.38 30.72
C SER A 292 38.44 -15.27 30.78
N LEU A 293 38.22 -14.31 31.67
CA LEU A 293 39.23 -13.38 32.14
C LEU A 293 39.43 -13.63 33.63
N GLU A 294 40.30 -14.59 33.96
CA GLU A 294 41.02 -14.56 35.23
C GLU A 294 42.49 -14.25 34.93
N VAL A 295 42.86 -13.01 35.25
CA VAL A 295 44.24 -12.54 35.34
C VAL A 295 44.48 -12.20 36.80
N LYS A 296 45.50 -12.87 37.35
CA LYS A 296 46.15 -12.78 38.68
C LYS A 296 45.59 -13.67 39.78
#